data_AF-A0A9C9N0Z9-F1
#
_entry.id   AF-A0A9C9N0Z9-F1
#
_cell.length_a   1.000
_cell.length_b   1.000
_cell.length_c   1.000
_cell.angle_alpha   90.00
_cell.angle_beta   90.00
_cell.angle_gamma   90.00
#
_symmetry.space_group_name_H-M   'P 1'
#
loop_
_entity.id
_entity.type
_entity.pdbx_description
1 polymer ?
#
loop_
_entity_poly.entity_id
_entity_poly.type
_entity_poly.pdbx_seq_one_letter_code
_entity_poly.pdbx_strand_id
1 'polypeptide(L)'
;MRAFIEFVKSIEIWFYIVIGVVALLYSQKLFAALDAVRLATFRLEREIAVRQLRSSILTLMGLLGLAGVIFISITFVSPLIPWDGSLPTPTLDLLAVPTMTLEPTEELVLFPSEVTPTPSMDGNYCVEGILEWTFPVDGEEISGIIEARGSVNFPALGFYKYEYSQQGSDLWITISAGSQQVVDDRLGGAWNTTTVPSGNYSLRIVATDNDNNYLPPCTINVLISN
;
A
#
# COMPACT_ATOMS: atom_id res chain seq x y z
N MET A 1 2.13 4.67 20.01
CA MET A 1 3.03 5.46 19.14
C MET A 1 2.73 5.25 17.65
N ARG A 2 2.37 4.04 17.20
CA ARG A 2 2.04 3.73 15.79
C ARG A 2 0.77 4.40 15.24
N ALA A 3 -0.35 4.29 15.96
CA ALA A 3 -1.61 4.95 15.58
C ALA A 3 -1.47 6.48 15.46
N PHE A 4 -0.55 7.08 16.23
CA PHE A 4 -0.22 8.50 16.10
C PHE A 4 0.51 8.81 14.79
N ILE A 5 1.41 7.94 14.33
CA ILE A 5 2.14 8.12 13.07
C ILE A 5 1.21 7.89 11.85
N GLU A 6 0.32 6.91 11.90
CA GLU A 6 -0.68 6.69 10.85
C GLU A 6 -1.68 7.85 10.75
N PHE A 7 -2.15 8.37 11.90
CA PHE A 7 -2.97 9.58 11.96
C PHE A 7 -2.24 10.80 11.38
N VAL A 8 -0.96 10.98 11.73
CA VAL A 8 -0.13 12.07 11.18
C VAL A 8 0.06 11.94 9.66
N LYS A 9 0.27 10.72 9.13
CA LYS A 9 0.40 10.48 7.68
C LYS A 9 -0.90 10.78 6.93
N SER A 10 -2.06 10.40 7.49
CA SER A 10 -3.35 10.69 6.87
C SER A 10 -3.68 12.20 6.81
N ILE A 11 -3.15 12.98 7.77
CA ILE A 11 -3.48 14.41 7.93
C ILE A 11 -2.34 15.31 7.41
N GLU A 12 -1.24 14.71 6.96
CA GLU A 12 -0.05 15.38 6.44
C GLU A 12 -0.38 16.51 5.44
N ILE A 13 -1.19 16.20 4.42
CA ILE A 13 -1.61 17.17 3.41
C ILE A 13 -2.31 18.37 4.04
N TRP A 14 -3.19 18.15 5.02
CA TRP A 14 -3.95 19.22 5.67
C TRP A 14 -3.05 20.13 6.52
N PHE A 15 -2.06 19.57 7.22
CA PHE A 15 -1.08 20.37 7.95
C PHE A 15 -0.26 21.25 7.01
N TYR A 16 0.21 20.72 5.88
CA TYR A 16 0.95 21.51 4.91
C TYR A 16 0.11 22.59 4.24
N ILE A 17 -1.17 22.32 3.95
CA ILE A 17 -2.09 23.33 3.43
C ILE A 17 -2.26 24.48 4.44
N VAL A 18 -2.52 24.18 5.71
CA VAL A 18 -2.70 25.22 6.75
C VAL A 18 -1.42 26.04 6.92
N ILE A 19 -0.25 25.39 7.01
CA ILE A 19 1.04 26.09 7.10
C ILE A 19 1.29 26.95 5.86
N GLY A 20 0.98 26.44 4.68
CA GLY A 20 1.11 27.17 3.41
C GLY A 20 0.23 28.41 3.34
N VAL A 21 -1.03 28.31 3.75
CA VAL A 21 -1.96 29.46 3.80
C VAL A 21 -1.47 30.52 4.78
N VAL A 22 -1.06 30.13 5.99
CA VAL A 22 -0.55 31.07 6.99
C VAL A 22 0.76 31.72 6.49
N ALA A 23 1.67 30.94 5.90
CA ALA A 23 2.89 31.45 5.31
C ALA A 23 2.61 32.46 4.18
N LEU A 24 1.59 32.22 3.35
CA LEU A 24 1.19 33.13 2.27
C LEU A 24 0.67 34.47 2.82
N LEU A 25 -0.19 34.44 3.84
CA LEU A 25 -0.67 35.67 4.50
C LEU A 25 0.46 36.48 5.13
N TYR A 26 1.41 35.80 5.78
CA TYR A 26 2.58 36.47 6.38
C TYR A 26 3.60 36.96 5.35
N SER A 27 3.71 36.29 4.20
CA SER A 27 4.54 36.76 3.09
C SER A 27 4.02 38.08 2.55
N GLN A 28 2.70 38.24 2.38
CA GLN A 28 2.10 39.50 1.97
C GLN A 28 2.38 40.62 2.99
N LYS A 29 2.27 40.31 4.29
CA LYS A 29 2.64 41.25 5.35
C LYS A 29 4.14 41.61 5.33
N LEU A 30 5.00 40.66 4.99
CA LEU A 30 6.44 40.90 4.86
C LEU A 30 6.73 41.87 3.71
N PHE A 31 6.12 41.69 2.53
CA PHE A 31 6.29 42.60 1.41
C PHE A 31 5.80 44.01 1.73
N ALA A 32 4.61 44.14 2.34
CA ALA A 32 4.09 45.44 2.78
C ALA A 32 5.02 46.11 3.82
N ALA A 33 5.59 45.34 4.74
CA ALA A 33 6.54 45.86 5.73
C ALA A 33 7.87 46.28 5.08
N LEU A 34 8.36 45.56 4.06
CA LEU A 34 9.56 45.92 3.32
C LEU A 34 9.38 47.25 2.58
N ASP A 35 8.23 47.45 1.94
CA ASP A 35 7.93 48.70 1.25
C ASP A 35 7.77 49.86 2.24
N ALA A 36 7.11 49.62 3.39
CA ALA A 36 7.00 50.61 4.47
C ALA A 36 8.38 51.00 5.05
N VAL A 37 9.32 50.06 5.19
CA VAL A 37 10.69 50.37 5.64
C VAL A 37 11.47 51.18 4.60
N ARG A 38 11.23 50.96 3.30
CA ARG A 38 11.92 51.67 2.21
C ARG A 38 11.45 53.12 2.06
N LEU A 39 10.17 53.37 2.28
CA LEU A 39 9.55 54.70 2.09
C LEU A 39 9.59 55.57 3.36
N ALA A 40 9.95 55.01 4.52
CA ALA A 40 9.97 55.74 5.78
C ALA A 40 11.07 56.82 5.82
N THR A 41 10.67 58.09 5.85
CA THR A 41 11.58 59.24 5.99
C THR A 41 11.91 59.54 7.44
N PHE A 42 10.99 59.28 8.38
CA PHE A 42 11.19 59.53 9.80
C PHE A 42 11.67 58.28 10.54
N ARG A 43 12.63 58.46 11.46
CA ARG A 43 13.21 57.37 12.25
C ARG A 43 12.17 56.63 13.10
N LEU A 44 11.13 57.33 13.57
CA LEU A 44 10.06 56.76 14.37
C LEU A 44 9.18 55.79 13.55
N GLU A 45 8.82 56.16 12.31
CA GLU A 45 8.07 55.31 11.39
C GLU A 45 8.89 54.08 10.98
N ARG A 46 10.20 54.27 10.76
CA ARG A 46 11.13 53.19 10.48
C ARG A 46 11.21 52.19 11.63
N GLU A 47 11.16 52.63 12.88
CA GLU A 47 11.23 51.74 14.05
C GLU A 47 9.98 50.88 14.21
N ILE A 48 8.79 51.44 13.93
CA ILE A 48 7.52 50.69 13.89
C ILE A 48 7.55 49.67 12.74
N ALA A 49 7.97 50.09 11.55
CA ALA A 49 8.05 49.22 10.38
C ALA A 49 9.07 48.07 10.57
N VAL A 50 10.21 48.35 11.21
CA VAL A 50 11.23 47.33 11.55
C VAL A 50 10.72 46.32 12.59
N ARG A 51 9.94 46.74 13.60
CA ARG A 51 9.33 45.82 14.56
C ARG A 51 8.37 44.85 13.86
N GLN A 52 7.58 45.35 12.92
CA GLN A 52 6.62 44.54 12.17
C GLN A 52 7.31 43.56 11.22
N LEU A 53 8.40 43.99 10.58
CA LEU A 53 9.27 43.14 9.78
C LEU A 53 9.89 42.02 10.63
N ARG A 54 10.46 42.35 11.81
CA ARG A 54 11.04 41.35 12.72
C ARG A 54 10.01 40.32 13.18
N SER A 55 8.79 40.74 13.50
CA SER A 55 7.73 39.81 13.91
C SER A 55 7.33 38.86 12.78
N SER A 56 7.22 39.37 11.54
CA SER A 56 6.83 38.58 10.36
C SER A 56 7.92 37.58 9.95
N ILE A 57 9.19 37.96 10.09
CA ILE A 57 10.33 37.06 9.84
C ILE A 57 10.37 35.94 10.87
N LEU A 58 10.23 36.26 12.17
CA LEU A 58 10.26 35.27 13.24
C LEU A 58 9.14 34.23 13.09
N THR A 59 7.92 34.67 12.72
CA THR A 59 6.79 33.75 12.50
C THR A 59 6.99 32.86 11.27
N LEU A 60 7.50 33.41 10.16
CA LEU A 60 7.79 32.62 8.96
C LEU A 60 8.89 31.58 9.22
N MET A 61 9.93 31.95 9.97
CA MET A 61 11.00 31.03 10.36
C MET A 61 10.48 29.93 11.30
N GLY A 62 9.56 30.27 12.21
CA GLY A 62 8.87 29.30 13.07
C GLY A 62 8.01 28.30 12.28
N LEU A 63 7.24 28.78 11.28
CA LEU A 63 6.45 27.92 10.40
C LEU A 63 7.33 26.99 9.56
N LEU A 64 8.44 27.51 9.01
CA LEU A 64 9.40 26.71 8.27
C LEU A 64 10.04 25.63 9.16
N GLY A 65 10.42 25.98 10.39
CA GLY A 65 10.94 25.03 11.35
C GLY A 65 9.92 23.93 11.70
N LEU A 66 8.66 24.30 11.93
CA LEU A 66 7.58 23.35 12.20
C LEU A 66 7.31 22.42 11.01
N ALA A 67 7.27 22.96 9.79
CA ALA A 67 7.15 22.16 8.57
C ALA A 67 8.33 21.19 8.39
N GLY A 68 9.55 21.64 8.71
CA GLY A 68 10.75 20.81 8.70
C GLY A 68 10.71 19.66 9.71
N VAL A 69 10.22 19.92 10.93
CA VAL A 69 10.02 18.87 11.95
C VAL A 69 9.03 17.82 11.46
N ILE A 70 7.89 18.25 10.90
CA ILE A 70 6.89 17.33 10.33
C ILE A 70 7.50 16.50 9.20
N PHE A 71 8.21 17.15 8.27
CA PHE A 71 8.85 16.48 7.14
C PHE A 71 9.89 15.45 7.59
N ILE A 72 10.71 15.79 8.59
CA ILE A 72 11.72 14.88 9.12
C ILE A 72 11.06 13.69 9.82
N SER A 73 10.01 13.91 10.61
CA SER A 73 9.27 12.83 11.27
C SER A 73 8.66 11.85 10.26
N ILE A 74 8.08 12.34 9.17
CA ILE A 74 7.44 11.46 8.18
C ILE A 74 8.47 10.74 7.31
N THR A 75 9.48 11.45 6.80
CA THR A 75 10.46 10.89 5.87
C THR A 75 11.48 9.99 6.54
N PHE A 76 11.92 10.33 7.75
CA PHE A 76 12.99 9.61 8.44
C PHE A 76 12.48 8.78 9.60
N VAL A 77 11.54 9.26 10.43
CA VAL A 77 11.11 8.49 11.61
C VAL A 77 10.14 7.36 11.25
N SER A 78 9.22 7.59 10.30
CA SER A 78 8.24 6.56 9.87
C SER A 78 8.86 5.25 9.35
N PRO A 79 9.90 5.23 8.50
CA PRO A 79 10.49 3.98 8.00
C PRO A 79 11.36 3.23 9.02
N LEU A 80 11.78 3.88 10.11
CA LEU A 80 12.60 3.24 11.15
C LEU A 80 11.79 2.39 12.14
N ILE A 81 10.46 2.42 12.09
CA ILE A 81 9.61 1.63 12.98
C ILE A 81 9.37 0.28 12.31
N PRO A 82 10.04 -0.81 12.75
CA PRO A 82 9.87 -2.13 12.16
C PRO A 82 8.42 -2.59 12.33
N TRP A 83 7.84 -3.13 11.26
CA TRP A 83 6.55 -3.80 11.31
C TRP A 83 6.61 -4.91 12.37
N ASP A 84 5.80 -4.80 13.41
CA ASP A 84 5.62 -5.81 14.47
C ASP A 84 4.60 -6.86 14.04
N GLY A 85 4.59 -7.18 12.74
CA GLY A 85 4.00 -8.41 12.28
C GLY A 85 4.78 -9.55 12.89
N SER A 86 4.27 -10.11 13.99
CA SER A 86 4.58 -11.47 14.42
C SER A 86 4.18 -12.40 13.29
N LEU A 87 5.05 -12.54 12.29
CA LEU A 87 5.01 -13.64 11.34
C LEU A 87 5.31 -14.89 12.17
N PRO A 88 4.36 -15.84 12.33
CA PRO A 88 4.70 -17.12 12.90
C PRO A 88 5.69 -17.78 11.95
N THR A 89 6.97 -17.76 12.28
CA THR A 89 7.98 -18.51 11.53
C THR A 89 7.65 -19.99 11.71
N PRO A 90 7.29 -20.75 10.66
CA PRO A 90 7.07 -22.17 10.81
C PRO A 90 8.41 -22.83 11.12
N THR A 91 8.60 -23.24 12.37
CA THR A 91 9.72 -24.09 12.76
C THR A 91 9.50 -25.46 12.12
N LEU A 92 10.26 -25.78 11.08
CA LEU A 92 10.26 -27.10 10.45
C LEU A 92 10.68 -28.16 11.49
N ASP A 93 9.74 -29.04 11.84
CA ASP A 93 9.99 -30.21 12.69
C ASP A 93 10.58 -31.35 11.82
N LEU A 94 11.90 -31.53 11.93
CA LEU A 94 12.70 -32.48 11.14
C LEU A 94 12.57 -33.95 11.59
N LEU A 95 11.67 -34.28 12.54
CA LEU A 95 11.46 -35.65 13.01
C LEU A 95 10.15 -36.30 12.53
N ALA A 96 9.37 -35.66 11.66
CA ALA A 96 8.18 -36.29 11.09
C ALA A 96 8.58 -37.39 10.06
N VAL A 97 8.48 -38.66 10.49
CA VAL A 97 8.65 -39.83 9.60
C VAL A 97 7.33 -40.09 8.86
N PRO A 98 7.33 -40.20 7.52
CA PRO A 98 6.13 -40.55 6.76
C PRO A 98 5.72 -42.00 7.04
N THR A 99 4.54 -42.19 7.63
CA THR A 99 3.90 -43.50 7.75
C THR A 99 3.05 -43.73 6.50
N MET A 100 3.49 -44.61 5.60
CA MET A 100 2.66 -45.03 4.47
C MET A 100 1.52 -45.91 4.98
N THR A 101 0.28 -45.43 4.87
CA THR A 101 -0.94 -46.22 5.10
C THR A 101 -1.55 -46.57 3.76
N LEU A 102 -1.74 -47.87 3.53
CA LEU A 102 -2.28 -48.45 2.30
C LEU A 102 -3.76 -48.12 2.11
N GLU A 103 -4.09 -47.77 0.88
CA GLU A 103 -5.41 -47.38 0.37
C GLU A 103 -6.26 -48.62 0.01
N PRO A 104 -7.52 -48.71 0.44
CA PRO A 104 -8.48 -49.64 -0.13
C PRO A 104 -9.53 -48.93 -1.02
N THR A 105 -9.49 -49.31 -2.30
CA THR A 105 -10.60 -49.54 -3.27
C THR A 105 -11.87 -48.69 -3.15
N GLU A 106 -12.12 -47.94 -4.23
CA GLU A 106 -13.33 -47.21 -4.58
C GLU A 106 -14.64 -47.99 -4.39
N GLU A 107 -15.64 -47.34 -3.80
CA GLU A 107 -17.04 -47.67 -4.00
C GLU A 107 -17.88 -46.39 -4.17
N LEU A 108 -18.60 -46.34 -5.29
CA LEU A 108 -19.48 -45.26 -5.74
C LEU A 108 -20.62 -44.99 -4.76
N VAL A 109 -20.76 -43.75 -4.27
CA VAL A 109 -22.00 -43.25 -3.66
C VAL A 109 -22.29 -41.82 -4.13
N LEU A 110 -23.36 -41.69 -4.92
CA LEU A 110 -24.09 -40.44 -5.17
C LEU A 110 -24.54 -39.85 -3.81
N PHE A 111 -24.24 -38.58 -3.54
CA PHE A 111 -25.15 -37.50 -3.07
C PHE A 111 -24.33 -36.23 -2.77
N PRO A 112 -24.88 -35.01 -2.97
CA PRO A 112 -24.13 -33.76 -2.88
C PRO A 112 -24.06 -33.30 -1.42
N SER A 113 -22.87 -32.97 -0.93
CA SER A 113 -22.68 -32.26 0.33
C SER A 113 -21.43 -31.41 0.23
N GLU A 114 -21.69 -30.11 0.13
CA GLU A 114 -20.95 -29.03 0.80
C GLU A 114 -19.44 -29.26 0.94
N VAL A 115 -18.71 -28.78 -0.07
CA VAL A 115 -17.25 -28.70 -0.09
C VAL A 115 -16.77 -27.87 1.10
N THR A 116 -16.31 -28.58 2.13
CA THR A 116 -15.36 -28.06 3.11
C THR A 116 -14.00 -27.95 2.40
N PRO A 117 -13.40 -26.75 2.28
CA PRO A 117 -12.12 -26.61 1.59
C PRO A 117 -11.00 -27.23 2.43
N THR A 118 -10.40 -28.29 1.92
CA THR A 118 -9.12 -28.81 2.37
C THR A 118 -8.05 -27.75 2.04
N PRO A 119 -7.29 -27.23 3.02
CA PRO A 119 -6.20 -26.31 2.74
C PRO A 119 -5.07 -27.05 2.00
N SER A 120 -4.81 -26.63 0.77
CA SER A 120 -3.62 -27.00 0.01
C SER A 120 -2.37 -26.52 0.76
N MET A 121 -1.51 -27.45 1.19
CA MET A 121 -0.26 -27.19 1.90
C MET A 121 0.85 -26.63 0.98
N ASP A 122 0.59 -25.50 0.31
CA ASP A 122 1.61 -24.72 -0.42
C ASP A 122 1.64 -23.23 0.00
N GLY A 123 0.96 -22.88 1.10
CA GLY A 123 0.82 -21.47 1.51
C GLY A 123 0.02 -20.60 0.53
N ASN A 124 -0.49 -21.22 -0.53
CA ASN A 124 -1.27 -20.60 -1.58
C ASN A 124 -2.76 -20.83 -1.32
N TYR A 125 -3.52 -19.75 -1.10
CA TYR A 125 -4.95 -19.81 -0.79
C TYR A 125 -5.76 -19.37 -2.01
N CYS A 126 -5.72 -20.20 -3.05
CA CYS A 126 -6.63 -20.06 -4.19
C CYS A 126 -7.86 -20.92 -3.93
N VAL A 127 -8.97 -20.28 -3.56
CA VAL A 127 -10.24 -20.94 -3.28
C VAL A 127 -11.23 -20.54 -4.35
N GLU A 128 -11.77 -21.53 -5.06
CA GLU A 128 -12.70 -21.31 -6.16
C GLU A 128 -13.89 -20.44 -5.74
N GLY A 129 -14.20 -19.44 -6.55
CA GLY A 129 -15.30 -18.50 -6.33
C GLY A 129 -15.16 -17.54 -5.13
N ILE A 130 -14.06 -17.61 -4.37
CA ILE A 130 -13.77 -16.69 -3.25
C ILE A 130 -12.54 -15.84 -3.55
N LEU A 131 -11.41 -16.49 -3.84
CA LEU A 131 -10.13 -15.83 -4.15
C LEU A 131 -9.43 -16.67 -5.21
N GLU A 132 -9.62 -16.32 -6.48
CA GLU A 132 -9.10 -17.11 -7.61
C GLU A 132 -8.61 -16.23 -8.76
N TRP A 133 -7.67 -16.76 -9.54
CA TRP A 133 -7.28 -16.21 -10.83
C TRP A 133 -8.03 -16.95 -11.95
N THR A 134 -8.79 -16.22 -12.76
CA THR A 134 -9.33 -16.75 -14.03
C THR A 134 -8.34 -16.51 -15.17
N PHE A 135 -7.67 -15.35 -15.15
CA PHE A 135 -6.69 -14.97 -16.15
C PHE A 135 -5.68 -13.96 -15.59
N PRO A 136 -4.35 -14.18 -15.76
CA PRO A 136 -3.72 -15.36 -16.37
C PRO A 136 -3.83 -16.62 -15.50
N VAL A 137 -3.61 -17.79 -16.10
CA VAL A 137 -3.55 -19.09 -15.42
C VAL A 137 -2.12 -19.36 -14.94
N ASP A 138 -1.94 -20.21 -13.92
CA ASP A 138 -0.63 -20.62 -13.46
C ASP A 138 0.20 -21.29 -14.57
N GLY A 139 1.42 -20.79 -14.77
CA GLY A 139 2.35 -21.18 -15.81
C GLY A 139 2.13 -20.54 -17.19
N GLU A 140 1.16 -19.64 -17.33
CA GLU A 140 0.83 -19.04 -18.64
C GLU A 140 1.91 -18.05 -19.12
N GLU A 141 2.15 -18.05 -20.43
CA GLU A 141 3.01 -17.07 -21.10
C GLU A 141 2.19 -15.85 -21.54
N ILE A 142 2.58 -14.67 -21.07
CA ILE A 142 1.86 -13.42 -21.30
C ILE A 142 2.77 -12.33 -21.88
N SER A 143 2.20 -11.45 -22.70
CA SER A 143 2.91 -10.31 -23.29
C SER A 143 1.97 -9.16 -23.65
N GLY A 144 2.50 -7.94 -23.72
CA GLY A 144 1.75 -6.73 -24.05
C GLY A 144 0.94 -6.17 -22.88
N ILE A 145 -0.28 -5.72 -23.17
CA ILE A 145 -1.19 -5.15 -22.16
C ILE A 145 -2.20 -6.23 -21.79
N ILE A 146 -2.12 -6.72 -20.56
CA ILE A 146 -2.99 -7.79 -20.05
C ILE A 146 -3.94 -7.25 -18.99
N GLU A 147 -5.16 -7.77 -18.98
CA GLU A 147 -6.17 -7.43 -17.99
C GLU A 147 -6.45 -8.64 -17.11
N ALA A 148 -6.08 -8.51 -15.85
CA ALA A 148 -6.28 -9.56 -14.86
C ALA A 148 -7.78 -9.80 -14.62
N ARG A 149 -8.19 -11.08 -14.65
CA ARG A 149 -9.54 -11.53 -14.31
C ARG A 149 -9.50 -12.58 -13.22
N GLY A 150 -10.50 -12.57 -12.35
CA GLY A 150 -10.60 -13.49 -11.24
C GLY A 150 -11.79 -13.18 -10.34
N SER A 151 -11.83 -13.87 -9.21
CA SER A 151 -12.87 -13.70 -8.19
C SER A 151 -12.26 -13.24 -6.88
N VAL A 152 -12.86 -12.22 -6.29
CA VAL A 152 -12.64 -11.71 -4.94
C VAL A 152 -14.02 -11.49 -4.31
N ASN A 153 -14.54 -12.53 -3.69
CA ASN A 153 -15.93 -12.58 -3.25
C ASN A 153 -16.04 -13.18 -1.85
N PHE A 154 -15.97 -12.31 -0.85
CA PHE A 154 -16.24 -12.69 0.53
C PHE A 154 -16.98 -11.57 1.29
N PRO A 155 -17.81 -11.92 2.29
CA PRO A 155 -18.79 -11.00 2.87
C PRO A 155 -18.21 -9.77 3.58
N ALA A 156 -16.99 -9.89 4.11
CA ALA A 156 -16.33 -8.85 4.90
C ALA A 156 -15.23 -8.11 4.13
N LEU A 157 -15.22 -8.14 2.79
CA LEU A 157 -14.20 -7.47 1.97
C LEU A 157 -14.10 -5.98 2.32
N GLY A 158 -12.91 -5.56 2.75
CA GLY A 158 -12.53 -4.17 2.87
C GLY A 158 -11.89 -3.67 1.57
N PHE A 159 -10.77 -4.28 1.18
CA PHE A 159 -10.12 -4.01 -0.09
C PHE A 159 -9.28 -5.20 -0.55
N TYR A 160 -9.01 -5.26 -1.84
CA TYR A 160 -8.05 -6.18 -2.42
C TYR A 160 -7.08 -5.42 -3.31
N LYS A 161 -5.91 -6.00 -3.48
CA LYS A 161 -4.90 -5.56 -4.42
C LYS A 161 -4.27 -6.77 -5.06
N TYR A 162 -3.81 -6.62 -6.28
CA TYR A 162 -3.00 -7.65 -6.90
C TYR A 162 -1.65 -7.06 -7.32
N GLU A 163 -0.64 -7.89 -7.13
CA GLU A 163 0.77 -7.50 -7.13
C GLU A 163 1.56 -8.49 -7.97
N TYR A 164 2.68 -8.06 -8.53
CA TYR A 164 3.65 -8.93 -9.17
C TYR A 164 5.02 -8.83 -8.48
N SER A 165 5.77 -9.91 -8.53
CA SER A 165 7.18 -9.98 -8.11
C SER A 165 7.96 -10.78 -9.14
N GLN A 166 9.24 -10.45 -9.31
CA GLN A 166 10.14 -11.32 -10.05
C GLN A 166 10.34 -12.62 -9.26
N GLN A 167 10.30 -13.77 -9.93
CA GLN A 167 10.43 -15.06 -9.25
C GLN A 167 11.71 -15.11 -8.39
N GLY A 168 11.56 -15.43 -7.10
CA GLY A 168 12.67 -15.43 -6.12
C GLY A 168 12.97 -14.08 -5.48
N SER A 169 12.20 -13.03 -5.78
CA SER A 169 12.27 -11.74 -5.10
C SER A 169 11.15 -11.58 -4.06
N ASP A 170 11.48 -10.95 -2.93
CA ASP A 170 10.51 -10.55 -1.91
C ASP A 170 9.88 -9.16 -2.19
N LEU A 171 10.26 -8.52 -3.29
CA LEU A 171 9.74 -7.20 -3.67
C LEU A 171 8.47 -7.32 -4.50
N TRP A 172 7.34 -7.02 -3.89
CA TRP A 172 6.03 -7.03 -4.55
C TRP A 172 5.63 -5.62 -4.98
N ILE A 173 5.25 -5.48 -6.26
CA ILE A 173 4.84 -4.24 -6.88
C ILE A 173 3.34 -4.32 -7.16
N THR A 174 2.58 -3.35 -6.65
CA THR A 174 1.13 -3.28 -6.86
C THR A 174 0.80 -2.86 -8.29
N ILE A 175 -0.05 -3.64 -8.96
CA ILE A 175 -0.56 -3.31 -10.29
C ILE A 175 -1.83 -2.47 -10.16
N SER A 176 -2.75 -2.92 -9.32
CA SER A 176 -4.05 -2.28 -9.11
C SER A 176 -4.67 -2.74 -7.80
N ALA A 177 -5.67 -1.99 -7.35
CA ALA A 177 -6.42 -2.23 -6.12
C ALA A 177 -7.89 -1.87 -6.32
N GLY A 178 -8.76 -2.59 -5.61
CA GLY A 178 -10.21 -2.38 -5.61
C GLY A 178 -10.79 -2.63 -4.23
N SER A 179 -12.04 -2.21 -4.04
CA SER A 179 -12.79 -2.39 -2.79
C SER A 179 -14.16 -3.03 -2.99
N GLN A 180 -14.49 -3.40 -4.23
CA GLN A 180 -15.75 -4.06 -4.57
C GLN A 180 -15.52 -5.56 -4.72
N GLN A 181 -16.55 -6.35 -4.42
CA GLN A 181 -16.50 -7.78 -4.69
C GLN A 181 -16.54 -8.00 -6.20
N VAL A 182 -15.69 -8.89 -6.70
CA VAL A 182 -15.56 -9.24 -8.11
C VAL A 182 -15.77 -10.75 -8.22
N VAL A 183 -16.53 -11.22 -9.20
CA VAL A 183 -16.76 -12.65 -9.44
C VAL A 183 -16.57 -12.90 -10.93
N ASP A 184 -15.53 -13.68 -11.27
CA ASP A 184 -15.15 -14.02 -12.65
C ASP A 184 -15.13 -12.81 -13.60
N ASP A 185 -14.63 -11.68 -13.11
CA ASP A 185 -14.59 -10.42 -13.87
C ASP A 185 -13.22 -9.75 -13.69
N ARG A 186 -13.04 -8.60 -14.34
CA ARG A 186 -11.82 -7.81 -14.28
C ARG A 186 -11.53 -7.39 -12.84
N LEU A 187 -10.38 -7.83 -12.32
CA LEU A 187 -9.85 -7.39 -11.03
C LEU A 187 -9.47 -5.90 -11.03
N GLY A 188 -9.43 -5.29 -12.22
CA GLY A 188 -9.41 -3.85 -12.44
C GLY A 188 -8.04 -3.33 -12.86
N GLY A 189 -8.00 -2.42 -13.84
CA GLY A 189 -6.75 -1.92 -14.41
C GLY A 189 -6.14 -2.87 -15.46
N ALA A 190 -5.24 -2.33 -16.27
CA ALA A 190 -4.50 -3.09 -17.28
C ALA A 190 -3.01 -3.07 -16.92
N TRP A 191 -2.37 -4.22 -16.92
CA TRP A 191 -0.94 -4.35 -16.68
C TRP A 191 -0.19 -4.34 -18.00
N ASN A 192 0.72 -3.39 -18.16
CA ASN A 192 1.60 -3.36 -19.32
C ASN A 192 2.88 -4.15 -19.02
N THR A 193 3.00 -5.36 -19.55
CA THR A 193 4.19 -6.21 -19.35
C THR A 193 5.39 -5.70 -20.15
N THR A 194 5.22 -4.81 -21.14
CA THR A 194 6.36 -4.28 -21.93
C THR A 194 7.26 -3.36 -21.13
N THR A 195 6.84 -2.94 -19.93
CA THR A 195 7.65 -2.11 -19.03
C THR A 195 8.56 -2.93 -18.12
N VAL A 196 8.46 -4.26 -18.15
CA VAL A 196 9.28 -5.17 -17.35
C VAL A 196 10.08 -6.12 -18.25
N PRO A 197 11.30 -6.53 -17.85
CA PRO A 197 12.09 -7.51 -18.61
C PRO A 197 11.39 -8.86 -18.73
N SER A 198 11.59 -9.55 -19.85
CA SER A 198 11.13 -10.93 -20.05
C SER A 198 11.74 -11.87 -18.99
N GLY A 199 10.95 -12.79 -18.44
CA GLY A 199 11.35 -13.70 -17.35
C GLY A 199 10.18 -14.30 -16.58
N ASN A 200 10.48 -15.07 -15.54
CA ASN A 200 9.47 -15.65 -14.65
C ASN A 200 9.03 -14.64 -13.58
N TYR A 201 7.73 -14.49 -13.41
CA TYR A 201 7.13 -13.63 -12.40
C TYR A 201 6.09 -14.40 -11.60
N SER A 202 5.90 -14.01 -10.35
CA SER A 202 4.82 -14.47 -9.50
C SER A 202 3.81 -13.34 -9.36
N LEU A 203 2.54 -13.62 -9.60
CA LEU A 203 1.42 -12.72 -9.35
C LEU A 203 0.68 -13.21 -8.12
N ARG A 204 0.19 -12.29 -7.29
CA ARG A 204 -0.68 -12.65 -6.18
C ARG A 204 -1.82 -11.68 -5.98
N ILE A 205 -2.95 -12.19 -5.50
CA ILE A 205 -4.05 -11.38 -4.97
C ILE A 205 -3.94 -11.39 -3.46
N VAL A 206 -3.92 -10.20 -2.86
CA VAL A 206 -3.98 -10.00 -1.41
C VAL A 206 -5.27 -9.26 -1.12
N ALA A 207 -6.13 -9.89 -0.33
CA ALA A 207 -7.38 -9.30 0.11
C ALA A 207 -7.39 -9.13 1.63
N THR A 208 -8.06 -8.07 2.06
CA THR A 208 -8.17 -7.68 3.47
C THR A 208 -9.64 -7.46 3.80
N ASP A 209 -10.04 -7.88 5.00
CA ASP A 209 -11.40 -7.64 5.49
C ASP A 209 -11.56 -6.23 6.11
N ASN A 210 -12.77 -5.88 6.54
CA ASN A 210 -13.07 -4.62 7.22
C ASN A 210 -12.38 -4.46 8.59
N ASP A 211 -11.95 -5.56 9.20
CA ASP A 211 -11.22 -5.60 10.47
C ASP A 211 -9.70 -5.62 10.28
N ASN A 212 -9.24 -5.39 9.04
CA ASN A 212 -7.84 -5.33 8.64
C ASN A 212 -7.07 -6.66 8.75
N ASN A 213 -7.78 -7.79 8.77
CA ASN A 213 -7.20 -9.13 8.69
C ASN A 213 -6.89 -9.49 7.23
N TYR A 214 -5.70 -10.05 7.02
CA TYR A 214 -5.27 -10.50 5.71
C TYR A 214 -5.75 -11.92 5.46
N LEU A 215 -6.42 -12.12 4.32
CA LEU A 215 -6.59 -13.46 3.79
C LEU A 215 -5.24 -13.95 3.25
N PRO A 216 -4.94 -15.26 3.36
CA PRO A 216 -3.74 -15.77 2.73
C PRO A 216 -3.83 -15.51 1.20
N PRO A 217 -2.71 -15.18 0.55
CA PRO A 217 -2.73 -14.75 -0.84
C PRO A 217 -2.96 -15.92 -1.81
N CYS A 218 -3.65 -15.63 -2.92
CA CYS A 218 -3.69 -16.52 -4.08
C CYS A 218 -2.61 -16.09 -5.07
N THR A 219 -1.55 -16.87 -5.14
CA THR A 219 -0.32 -16.69 -5.92
C THR A 219 -0.29 -17.65 -7.11
N ILE A 220 0.05 -17.14 -8.28
CA ILE A 220 0.30 -17.90 -9.52
C ILE A 220 1.64 -17.46 -10.12
N ASN A 221 2.24 -18.30 -10.93
CA ASN A 221 3.44 -17.98 -11.67
C ASN A 221 3.08 -17.75 -13.15
N VAL A 222 3.78 -16.82 -13.80
CA VAL A 222 3.63 -16.55 -15.23
C VAL A 222 4.99 -16.32 -15.86
N LEU A 223 5.06 -16.56 -17.17
CA LEU A 223 6.23 -16.26 -17.99
C LEU A 223 5.96 -15.00 -18.81
N ILE A 224 6.80 -13.98 -18.69
CA ILE A 224 6.71 -12.78 -19.52
C ILE A 224 7.69 -12.92 -20.69
N SER A 225 7.17 -12.74 -21.91
CA SER A 225 7.92 -12.88 -23.16
C SER A 225 7.61 -11.70 -24.09
N ASN A 226 8.35 -10.60 -23.92
CA ASN A 226 8.25 -9.40 -24.76
C ASN A 226 9.28 -9.38 -25.89
#